data_AF-G0TY64-F1
#
_entry.id   AF-G0TY64-F1
#
_cell.length_a   1.000
_cell.length_b   1.000
_cell.length_c   1.000
_cell.angle_alpha   90.00
_cell.angle_beta   90.00
_cell.angle_gamma   90.00
#
_symmetry.space_group_name_H-M   'P 1'
#
loop_
_entity.id
_entity.type
_entity.pdbx_description
1 polymer ?
#
loop_
_entity_poly.entity_id
_entity_poly.type
_entity_poly.pdbx_seq_one_letter_code
_entity_poly.pdbx_strand_id
1 'polypeptide(L)'
;LLLKPSVMRKNRRIVSSYTLQQRLQVNHPYTWVSIVPESCISKIEEQILKPEGFMPIGKGSQLTYSSTVKRAKDQLHIELDNKGKVLSVNSSWVNLQTAWHTRARGPDIRLLLRSRPAVRQQDVSLYASLPIIKLADDDVSDALPSEHGQLVYVSEDETRLFERFSDRGVKITVREVKRQPLIILRDDEEDPRVEYSISASIPANAAKATDVRAVGLFAFELAGRLADVVTEDFVKEYGCEAAV
;
A
#
# COMPACT_ATOMS: atom_id res chain seq x y z
N LEU A 1 3.72 -19.32 -23.42
CA LEU A 1 4.81 -18.83 -24.32
C LEU A 1 4.16 -18.05 -25.45
N LEU A 2 4.13 -16.72 -25.36
CA LEU A 2 3.58 -15.86 -26.41
C LEU A 2 4.75 -15.13 -27.07
N LEU A 3 5.27 -15.66 -28.18
CA LEU A 3 5.93 -14.87 -29.24
C LEU A 3 5.97 -15.72 -30.52
N LYS A 4 5.50 -15.14 -31.63
CA LYS A 4 5.49 -15.78 -32.96
C LYS A 4 6.94 -15.86 -33.52
N PRO A 5 7.33 -16.95 -34.22
CA PRO A 5 8.68 -17.13 -34.79
C PRO A 5 9.16 -16.00 -35.72
N SER A 6 8.24 -15.21 -36.27
CA SER A 6 8.54 -14.08 -37.17
C SER A 6 9.33 -12.95 -36.50
N VAL A 7 9.30 -12.83 -35.17
CA VAL A 7 10.02 -11.79 -34.41
C VAL A 7 11.52 -12.12 -34.27
N MET A 8 11.92 -13.39 -34.47
CA MET A 8 13.31 -13.84 -34.30
C MET A 8 14.26 -13.49 -35.46
N ARG A 9 13.76 -12.98 -36.59
CA ARG A 9 14.56 -12.78 -37.82
C ARG A 9 15.31 -11.45 -37.92
N LYS A 10 15.19 -10.55 -36.94
CA LYS A 10 15.94 -9.28 -36.92
C LYS A 10 16.80 -9.28 -35.67
N ASN A 11 18.10 -8.97 -35.84
CA ASN A 11 19.19 -8.94 -34.84
C ASN A 11 18.96 -7.98 -33.64
N ARG A 12 17.75 -7.90 -33.11
CA ARG A 12 17.40 -7.19 -31.88
C ARG A 12 17.65 -8.16 -30.74
N ARG A 13 18.41 -7.73 -29.73
CA ARG A 13 18.54 -8.47 -28.46
C ARG A 13 17.14 -8.65 -27.88
N ILE A 14 16.54 -9.83 -28.07
CA ILE A 14 15.25 -10.16 -27.48
C ILE A 14 15.52 -10.37 -25.99
N VAL A 15 15.17 -9.36 -25.20
CA VAL A 15 15.15 -9.50 -23.74
C VAL A 15 13.97 -10.42 -23.44
N SER A 16 14.22 -11.57 -22.81
CA SER A 16 13.14 -12.46 -22.40
C SER A 16 12.16 -11.70 -21.49
N SER A 17 10.88 -12.06 -21.51
CA SER A 17 9.89 -11.48 -20.59
C SER A 17 10.33 -11.62 -19.13
N TYR A 18 11.03 -12.72 -18.80
CA TYR A 18 11.65 -12.93 -17.50
C TYR A 18 12.74 -11.89 -17.18
N THR A 19 13.63 -11.59 -18.12
CA THR A 19 14.71 -10.59 -17.94
C THR A 19 14.16 -9.17 -17.89
N LEU A 20 13.09 -8.87 -18.64
CA LEU A 20 12.40 -7.58 -18.56
C LEU A 20 11.73 -7.44 -17.19
N GLN A 21 11.06 -8.49 -16.71
CA GLN A 21 10.45 -8.54 -15.38
C GLN A 21 11.50 -8.36 -14.27
N GLN A 22 12.66 -9.03 -14.36
CA GLN A 22 13.76 -8.81 -13.42
C GLN A 22 14.28 -7.37 -13.47
N ARG A 23 14.40 -6.76 -14.65
CA ARG A 23 14.86 -5.36 -14.76
C ARG A 23 13.85 -4.36 -14.21
N LEU A 24 12.56 -4.62 -14.36
CA LEU A 24 11.46 -3.85 -13.74
C LEU A 24 11.31 -4.12 -12.23
N GLN A 25 11.84 -5.24 -11.74
CA GLN A 25 11.91 -5.54 -10.31
C GLN A 25 13.14 -4.90 -9.66
N VAL A 26 14.26 -4.80 -10.38
CA VAL A 26 15.55 -4.29 -9.88
C VAL A 26 15.65 -2.77 -10.00
N ASN A 27 15.16 -2.20 -11.11
CA ASN A 27 14.96 -0.77 -11.21
C ASN A 27 13.49 -0.52 -10.82
N HIS A 28 13.21 0.48 -10.00
CA HIS A 28 11.85 0.98 -9.78
C HIS A 28 11.60 2.16 -10.74
N PRO A 29 11.55 1.99 -12.09
CA PRO A 29 11.48 3.11 -13.01
C PRO A 29 10.12 3.85 -12.99
N TYR A 30 9.18 3.40 -12.15
CA TYR A 30 7.85 3.98 -12.05
C TYR A 30 7.54 4.29 -10.58
N THR A 31 7.23 5.55 -10.30
CA THR A 31 6.55 5.94 -9.07
C THR A 31 5.13 5.39 -9.14
N TRP A 32 4.84 4.36 -8.35
CA TRP A 32 3.49 3.82 -8.27
C TRP A 32 2.64 4.66 -7.34
N VAL A 33 1.53 5.15 -7.87
CA VAL A 33 0.51 5.87 -7.10
C VAL A 33 -0.67 4.93 -6.88
N SER A 34 -0.93 4.56 -5.63
CA SER A 34 -2.14 3.84 -5.26
C SER A 34 -3.25 4.84 -5.02
N ILE A 35 -4.07 5.13 -6.03
CA ILE A 35 -5.19 6.08 -5.89
C ILE A 35 -6.47 5.51 -6.50
N VAL A 36 -7.59 5.81 -5.87
CA VAL A 36 -8.95 5.54 -6.35
C VAL A 36 -9.80 6.80 -6.14
N PRO A 37 -10.74 7.15 -7.04
CA PRO A 37 -11.65 8.27 -6.82
C PRO A 37 -12.51 8.08 -5.57
N GLU A 38 -12.80 9.17 -4.85
CA GLU A 38 -13.72 9.15 -3.70
C GLU A 38 -15.13 8.69 -4.08
N SER A 39 -15.56 8.97 -5.30
CA SER A 39 -16.86 8.54 -5.84
C SER A 39 -17.00 7.01 -5.87
N CYS A 40 -15.89 6.26 -5.88
CA CYS A 40 -15.91 4.81 -5.88
C CYS A 40 -16.18 4.18 -4.51
N ILE A 41 -16.10 4.93 -3.41
CA ILE A 41 -16.14 4.36 -2.05
C ILE A 41 -17.40 3.52 -1.83
N SER A 42 -18.57 4.11 -2.06
CA SER A 42 -19.86 3.41 -1.91
C SER A 42 -19.97 2.22 -2.85
N LYS A 43 -19.43 2.35 -4.07
CA LYS A 43 -19.46 1.28 -5.09
C LYS A 43 -18.62 0.08 -4.67
N ILE A 44 -17.42 0.32 -4.13
CA ILE A 44 -16.55 -0.73 -3.60
C ILE A 44 -17.20 -1.42 -2.40
N GLU A 45 -17.82 -0.65 -1.52
CA GLU A 45 -18.51 -1.22 -0.36
C GLU A 45 -19.67 -2.13 -0.76
N GLU A 46 -20.57 -1.67 -1.64
CA GLU A 46 -21.77 -2.41 -2.05
C GLU A 46 -21.48 -3.55 -3.03
N GLN A 47 -20.49 -3.42 -3.91
CA GLN A 47 -20.25 -4.39 -5.00
C GLN A 47 -19.08 -5.33 -4.74
N ILE A 48 -18.16 -4.99 -3.83
CA ILE A 48 -17.00 -5.83 -3.50
C ILE A 48 -17.05 -6.26 -2.03
N LEU A 49 -17.06 -5.33 -1.08
CA LEU A 49 -16.86 -5.68 0.33
C LEU A 49 -18.02 -6.51 0.89
N LYS A 50 -19.27 -6.03 0.76
CA LYS A 50 -20.45 -6.75 1.27
C LYS A 50 -20.69 -8.09 0.57
N PRO A 51 -20.67 -8.19 -0.77
CA PRO A 51 -20.91 -9.47 -1.46
C PRO A 51 -19.83 -10.51 -1.17
N GLU A 52 -18.58 -10.07 -0.97
CA GLU A 52 -17.49 -10.95 -0.55
C GLU A 52 -17.53 -11.29 0.94
N GLY A 53 -18.45 -10.75 1.73
CA GLY A 53 -18.57 -11.06 3.16
C GLY A 53 -17.47 -10.43 4.02
N PHE A 54 -16.88 -9.32 3.59
CA PHE A 54 -16.01 -8.53 4.45
C PHE A 54 -16.82 -7.79 5.52
N MET A 55 -16.39 -7.89 6.77
CA MET A 55 -17.03 -7.20 7.90
C MET A 55 -16.18 -6.01 8.33
N PRO A 56 -16.79 -4.83 8.58
CA PRO A 56 -16.06 -3.67 9.08
C PRO A 56 -15.52 -3.95 10.50
N ILE A 57 -14.30 -3.50 10.77
CA ILE A 57 -13.70 -3.53 12.10
C ILE A 57 -13.92 -2.18 12.77
N GLY A 58 -14.54 -2.19 13.95
CA GLY A 58 -14.81 -0.98 14.71
C GLY A 58 -16.03 -0.21 14.24
N LYS A 59 -16.21 1.00 14.76
CA LYS A 59 -17.34 1.89 14.44
C LYS A 59 -16.84 3.07 13.60
N GLY A 60 -16.98 2.97 12.28
CA GLY A 60 -16.64 4.05 11.35
C GLY A 60 -15.15 4.13 11.00
N SER A 61 -14.73 5.29 10.51
CA SER A 61 -13.33 5.59 10.23
C SER A 61 -12.56 5.91 11.51
N GLN A 62 -11.29 5.49 11.54
CA GLN A 62 -10.34 5.84 12.59
C GLN A 62 -9.35 6.87 12.03
N LEU A 63 -9.24 8.02 12.71
CA LEU A 63 -8.23 9.03 12.41
C LEU A 63 -6.89 8.63 13.03
N THR A 64 -5.86 8.49 12.21
CA THR A 64 -4.47 8.29 12.63
C THR A 64 -3.54 9.20 11.85
N TYR A 65 -2.30 9.36 12.33
CA TYR A 65 -1.25 10.01 11.57
C TYR A 65 -0.17 8.99 11.19
N SER A 66 0.15 8.91 9.90
CA SER A 66 1.25 8.10 9.39
C SER A 66 2.48 8.97 9.18
N SER A 67 3.53 8.69 9.94
CA SER A 67 4.78 9.45 9.90
C SER A 67 5.95 8.61 9.38
N THR A 68 6.88 9.23 8.67
CA THR A 68 8.17 8.61 8.31
C THR A 68 9.32 9.43 8.88
N VAL A 69 10.13 8.78 9.72
CA VAL A 69 11.35 9.35 10.30
C VAL A 69 12.56 8.78 9.57
N LYS A 70 13.34 9.65 8.94
CA LYS A 70 14.61 9.31 8.29
C LYS A 70 15.74 9.42 9.31
N ARG A 71 16.48 8.33 9.50
CA ARG A 71 17.71 8.31 10.30
C ARG A 71 18.92 8.17 9.38
N ALA A 72 20.12 8.19 9.96
CA ALA A 72 21.37 8.08 9.21
C ALA A 72 21.51 6.75 8.43
N LYS A 73 20.92 5.65 8.93
CA LYS A 73 21.12 4.30 8.36
C LYS A 73 19.85 3.64 7.83
N ASP A 74 18.68 4.14 8.21
CA ASP A 74 17.40 3.53 7.92
C ASP A 74 16.25 4.55 8.01
N GLN A 75 15.03 4.06 7.79
CA GLN A 75 13.80 4.81 7.96
C GLN A 75 12.85 4.03 8.87
N LEU A 76 12.13 4.75 9.71
CA LEU A 76 11.08 4.22 10.57
C LEU A 76 9.74 4.81 10.15
N HIS A 77 8.73 3.94 10.08
CA HIS A 77 7.34 4.33 9.92
C HIS A 77 6.67 4.28 11.29
N ILE A 78 6.13 5.42 11.71
CA ILE A 78 5.48 5.58 13.00
C ILE A 78 4.00 5.86 12.72
N GLU A 79 3.12 5.12 13.37
CA GLU A 79 1.68 5.38 13.35
C GLU A 79 1.30 6.02 14.68
N LEU A 80 0.56 7.13 14.61
CA LEU A 80 0.11 7.90 15.77
C LEU A 80 -1.42 7.90 15.86
N ASP A 81 -1.95 7.99 17.06
CA ASP A 81 -3.38 8.23 17.27
C ASP A 81 -3.76 9.69 16.98
N ASN A 82 -5.05 10.00 17.10
CA ASN A 82 -5.58 11.36 16.93
C ASN A 82 -5.13 12.38 18.00
N LYS A 83 -4.24 11.98 18.92
CA LYS A 83 -3.63 12.84 19.95
C LYS A 83 -2.10 12.92 19.77
N GLY A 84 -1.57 12.39 18.67
CA GLY A 84 -0.14 12.33 18.40
C GLY A 84 0.62 11.30 19.23
N LYS A 85 -0.07 10.37 19.92
CA LYS A 85 0.58 9.29 20.67
C LYS A 85 0.94 8.14 19.75
N VAL A 86 2.14 7.59 19.94
CA VAL A 86 2.63 6.46 19.14
C VAL A 86 1.81 5.20 19.39
N LEU A 87 1.18 4.70 18.33
CA LEU A 87 0.51 3.41 18.26
C LEU A 87 1.46 2.30 17.83
N SER A 88 2.32 2.57 16.85
CA SER A 88 3.28 1.60 16.37
C SER A 88 4.55 2.24 15.80
N VAL A 89 5.67 1.53 15.92
CA VAL A 89 6.96 1.90 15.34
C VAL A 89 7.45 0.72 14.51
N ASN A 90 7.68 0.96 13.23
CA ASN A 90 7.98 -0.10 12.27
C ASN A 90 9.16 0.29 11.39
N SER A 91 9.91 -0.71 10.93
CA SER A 91 10.87 -0.54 9.84
C SER A 91 10.14 -0.37 8.50
N SER A 92 10.86 0.11 7.49
CA SER A 92 10.39 0.07 6.11
C SER A 92 10.09 -1.35 5.65
N TRP A 93 9.07 -1.49 4.81
CA TRP A 93 8.78 -2.76 4.16
C TRP A 93 9.91 -3.13 3.20
N VAL A 94 10.38 -4.37 3.31
CA VAL A 94 11.29 -4.97 2.33
C VAL A 94 10.44 -5.79 1.36
N ASN A 95 10.49 -5.42 0.07
CA ASN A 95 9.84 -6.18 -0.99
C ASN A 95 10.68 -7.43 -1.28
N LEU A 96 10.13 -8.61 -0.96
CA LEU A 96 10.73 -9.90 -1.30
C LEU A 96 10.41 -10.29 -2.75
N GLN A 97 9.19 -9.97 -3.18
CA GLN A 97 8.74 -10.16 -4.56
C GLN A 97 7.73 -9.08 -4.94
N THR A 98 7.88 -8.55 -6.15
CA THR A 98 6.96 -7.57 -6.74
C THR A 98 6.50 -8.05 -8.10
N ALA A 99 5.19 -8.00 -8.33
CA ALA A 99 4.59 -8.24 -9.64
C ALA A 99 3.63 -7.10 -9.98
N TRP A 100 3.65 -6.72 -11.25
CA TRP A 100 2.80 -5.67 -11.81
C TRP A 100 1.91 -6.29 -12.86
N HIS A 101 0.63 -6.00 -12.80
CA HIS A 101 -0.33 -6.32 -13.84
C HIS A 101 -0.90 -5.01 -14.38
N THR A 102 -0.33 -4.59 -15.51
CA THR A 102 -0.76 -3.38 -16.22
C THR A 102 -2.01 -3.69 -17.02
N ARG A 103 -3.03 -2.84 -16.91
CA ARG A 103 -4.31 -2.99 -17.61
C ARG A 103 -4.41 -1.95 -18.73
N ALA A 104 -5.15 -2.29 -19.78
CA ALA A 104 -5.39 -1.35 -20.87
C ALA A 104 -6.30 -0.17 -20.45
N ARG A 105 -7.10 -0.36 -19.41
CA ARG A 105 -8.05 0.63 -18.88
C ARG A 105 -8.20 0.43 -17.36
N GLY A 106 -8.41 1.53 -16.64
CA GLY A 106 -8.62 1.53 -15.19
C GLY A 106 -7.32 1.41 -14.40
N PRO A 107 -7.39 1.16 -13.08
CA PRO A 107 -6.19 1.07 -12.27
C PRO A 107 -5.43 -0.22 -12.55
N ASP A 108 -4.12 -0.11 -12.59
CA ASP A 108 -3.20 -1.25 -12.60
C ASP A 108 -3.25 -2.00 -11.26
N ILE A 109 -2.73 -3.23 -11.24
CA ILE A 109 -2.63 -4.02 -10.02
C ILE A 109 -1.17 -4.27 -9.66
N ARG A 110 -0.79 -3.92 -8.43
CA ARG A 110 0.54 -4.20 -7.86
C ARG A 110 0.43 -5.25 -6.75
N LEU A 111 0.99 -6.42 -6.99
CA LEU A 111 1.08 -7.50 -6.01
C LEU A 111 2.46 -7.51 -5.36
N LEU A 112 2.48 -7.52 -4.03
CA LEU A 112 3.70 -7.43 -3.24
C LEU A 112 3.76 -8.54 -2.18
N LEU A 113 4.81 -9.35 -2.21
CA LEU A 113 5.23 -10.14 -1.06
C LEU A 113 6.27 -9.34 -0.28
N ARG A 114 5.96 -9.00 0.96
CA ARG A 114 6.79 -8.11 1.77
C ARG A 114 7.05 -8.69 3.14
N SER A 115 8.21 -8.34 3.69
CA SER A 115 8.55 -8.59 5.08
C SER A 115 8.97 -7.28 5.74
N ARG A 116 8.76 -7.18 7.05
CA ARG A 116 9.30 -6.08 7.86
C ARG A 116 10.40 -6.63 8.77
N PRO A 117 11.63 -6.09 8.69
CA PRO A 117 12.65 -6.35 9.69
C PRO A 117 12.14 -5.98 11.09
N ALA A 118 12.52 -6.75 12.11
CA ALA A 118 12.19 -6.42 13.48
C ALA A 118 12.84 -5.08 13.89
N VAL A 119 12.07 -4.22 14.56
CA VAL A 119 12.58 -3.00 15.18
C VAL A 119 13.09 -3.35 16.58
N ARG A 120 14.22 -2.77 16.98
CA ARG A 120 14.77 -3.00 18.33
C ARG A 120 13.80 -2.44 19.36
N GLN A 121 13.57 -3.18 20.45
CA GLN A 121 12.66 -2.75 21.50
C GLN A 121 13.05 -1.38 22.10
N GLN A 122 14.34 -1.10 22.21
CA GLN A 122 14.86 0.20 22.64
C GLN A 122 14.40 1.34 21.73
N ASP A 123 14.40 1.14 20.40
CA ASP A 123 13.90 2.14 19.46
C ASP A 123 12.38 2.34 19.65
N VAL A 124 11.62 1.25 19.79
CA VAL A 124 10.17 1.33 20.02
C VAL A 124 9.86 2.13 21.30
N SER A 125 10.55 1.82 22.41
CA SER A 125 10.38 2.53 23.68
C SER A 125 10.80 3.99 23.60
N LEU A 126 11.89 4.30 22.89
CA LEU A 126 12.35 5.66 22.68
C LEU A 126 11.28 6.49 21.96
N TYR A 127 10.86 6.08 20.76
CA TYR A 127 9.88 6.84 19.99
C TYR A 127 8.52 6.91 20.67
N ALA A 128 8.11 5.87 21.41
CA ALA A 128 6.87 5.91 22.19
C ALA A 128 6.87 6.96 23.30
N SER A 129 8.04 7.43 23.74
CA SER A 129 8.20 8.46 24.78
C SER A 129 8.42 9.87 24.23
N LEU A 130 8.65 10.01 22.94
CA LEU A 130 8.98 11.29 22.31
C LEU A 130 7.74 11.95 21.67
N PRO A 131 7.66 13.29 21.69
CA PRO A 131 6.70 13.99 20.84
C PRO A 131 7.18 13.88 19.39
N ILE A 132 6.41 13.22 18.53
CA ILE A 132 6.74 13.08 17.09
C ILE A 132 6.20 14.27 16.32
N ILE A 133 4.94 14.62 16.59
CA ILE A 133 4.25 15.77 16.01
C ILE A 133 3.63 16.60 17.12
N LYS A 134 3.35 17.87 16.82
CA LYS A 134 2.53 18.73 17.65
C LYS A 134 1.28 19.13 16.87
N LEU A 135 0.12 18.81 17.46
CA LEU A 135 -1.20 19.19 16.96
C LEU A 135 -1.62 20.49 17.64
N ALA A 136 -1.86 21.56 16.88
CA ALA A 136 -2.32 22.84 17.42
C ALA A 136 -3.13 23.59 16.35
N ASP A 137 -4.31 24.12 16.72
CA ASP A 137 -5.15 24.96 15.84
C ASP A 137 -5.36 24.39 14.43
N ASP A 138 -5.68 23.09 14.35
CA ASP A 138 -5.85 22.32 13.12
C ASP A 138 -4.59 22.21 12.22
N ASP A 139 -3.42 22.56 12.77
CA ASP A 139 -2.12 22.42 12.12
C ASP A 139 -1.29 21.29 12.75
N VAL A 140 -0.40 20.73 11.94
CA VAL A 140 0.51 19.65 12.32
C VAL A 140 1.94 20.07 12.06
N SER A 141 2.72 20.16 13.13
CA SER A 141 4.14 20.57 13.08
C SER A 141 5.07 19.47 13.57
N ASP A 142 6.29 19.46 13.04
CA ASP A 142 7.37 18.58 13.49
C ASP A 142 7.76 18.92 14.94
N ALA A 143 7.71 17.92 15.81
CA ALA A 143 8.13 18.02 17.20
C ALA A 143 9.29 17.08 17.54
N LEU A 144 9.77 16.30 16.56
CA LEU A 144 10.82 15.31 16.76
C LEU A 144 12.16 16.00 17.02
N PRO A 145 12.84 15.67 18.14
CA PRO A 145 14.20 16.17 18.36
C PRO A 145 15.17 15.68 17.28
N SER A 146 15.97 16.59 16.74
CA SER A 146 16.85 16.34 15.59
C SER A 146 17.87 15.21 15.80
N GLU A 147 18.28 14.96 17.04
CA GLU A 147 19.15 13.85 17.45
C GLU A 147 18.52 12.47 17.22
N HIS A 148 17.20 12.41 17.05
CA HIS A 148 16.42 11.21 16.82
C HIS A 148 15.99 11.05 15.35
N GLY A 149 16.54 11.87 14.45
CA GLY A 149 16.31 11.80 13.02
C GLY A 149 15.52 13.00 12.50
N GLN A 150 15.04 12.87 11.28
CA GLN A 150 14.28 13.91 10.60
C GLN A 150 12.89 13.37 10.24
N LEU A 151 11.85 14.11 10.62
CA LEU A 151 10.48 13.82 10.18
C LEU A 151 10.34 14.26 8.71
N VAL A 152 10.32 13.30 7.79
CA VAL A 152 10.33 13.59 6.34
C VAL A 152 8.95 13.47 5.70
N TYR A 153 8.01 12.85 6.40
CA TYR A 153 6.64 12.70 5.93
C TYR A 153 5.66 12.59 7.10
N VAL A 154 4.53 13.28 6.98
CA VAL A 154 3.34 13.07 7.81
C VAL A 154 2.10 13.13 6.91
N SER A 155 1.21 12.17 7.07
CA SER A 155 -0.16 12.26 6.58
C SER A 155 -1.16 12.04 7.71
N GLU A 156 -2.27 12.75 7.62
CA GLU A 156 -3.49 12.41 8.32
C GLU A 156 -4.25 11.35 7.51
N ASP A 157 -4.64 10.27 8.17
CA ASP A 157 -5.21 9.09 7.55
C ASP A 157 -6.57 8.77 8.20
N GLU A 158 -7.67 8.91 7.48
CA GLU A 158 -8.95 8.32 7.87
C GLU A 158 -9.00 6.88 7.36
N THR A 159 -8.84 5.93 8.27
CA THR A 159 -8.75 4.51 7.92
C THR A 159 -10.06 3.78 8.22
N ARG A 160 -10.60 3.03 7.25
CA ARG A 160 -11.60 1.98 7.48
C ARG A 160 -10.97 0.60 7.22
N LEU A 161 -11.17 -0.33 8.13
CA LEU A 161 -10.67 -1.70 8.02
C LEU A 161 -11.84 -2.67 7.85
N PHE A 162 -11.67 -3.62 6.95
CA PHE A 162 -12.64 -4.69 6.72
C PHE A 162 -11.92 -6.03 6.72
N GLU A 163 -12.49 -7.02 7.38
CA GLU A 163 -11.89 -8.34 7.54
C GLU A 163 -12.80 -9.47 7.07
N ARG A 164 -12.16 -10.48 6.50
CA ARG A 164 -12.76 -11.76 6.16
C ARG A 164 -11.77 -12.89 6.45
N PHE A 165 -12.29 -14.04 6.87
CA PHE A 165 -11.54 -15.28 6.85
C PHE A 165 -11.82 -16.03 5.56
N SER A 166 -10.77 -16.46 4.87
CA SER A 166 -10.89 -17.41 3.77
C SER A 166 -11.28 -18.80 4.31
N ASP A 167 -11.74 -19.67 3.41
CA ASP A 167 -12.11 -21.06 3.72
C ASP A 167 -10.95 -21.87 4.33
N ARG A 168 -9.71 -21.39 4.18
CA ARG A 168 -8.49 -21.99 4.74
C ARG A 168 -8.02 -21.32 6.04
N GLY A 169 -8.87 -20.48 6.65
CA GLY A 169 -8.57 -19.80 7.91
C GLY A 169 -7.57 -18.64 7.81
N VAL A 170 -7.22 -18.21 6.60
CA VAL A 170 -6.35 -17.04 6.41
C VAL A 170 -7.19 -15.77 6.50
N LYS A 171 -6.80 -14.88 7.41
CA LYS A 171 -7.39 -13.55 7.55
C LYS A 171 -6.93 -12.64 6.42
N ILE A 172 -7.89 -12.10 5.68
CA ILE A 172 -7.71 -11.11 4.63
C ILE A 172 -8.30 -9.80 5.14
N THR A 173 -7.51 -8.75 5.05
CA THR A 173 -7.89 -7.40 5.48
C THR A 173 -7.87 -6.47 4.27
N VAL A 174 -8.98 -5.78 4.04
CA VAL A 174 -9.05 -4.62 3.14
C VAL A 174 -8.92 -3.37 4.00
N ARG A 175 -7.92 -2.54 3.71
CA ARG A 175 -7.73 -1.23 4.32
C ARG A 175 -8.05 -0.17 3.28
N GLU A 176 -9.08 0.61 3.57
CA GLU A 176 -9.37 1.87 2.90
C GLU A 176 -8.74 3.00 3.71
N VAL A 177 -8.00 3.90 3.05
CA VAL A 177 -7.39 5.07 3.68
C VAL A 177 -7.73 6.29 2.85
N LYS A 178 -8.44 7.27 3.43
CA LYS A 178 -8.40 8.64 2.91
C LYS A 178 -7.19 9.32 3.51
N ARG A 179 -6.25 9.69 2.67
CA ARG A 179 -4.95 10.22 3.06
C ARG A 179 -4.87 11.68 2.70
N GLN A 180 -4.57 12.49 3.69
CA GLN A 180 -4.28 13.92 3.58
C GLN A 180 -2.81 14.12 3.95
N PRO A 181 -1.89 14.27 2.98
CA PRO A 181 -0.51 14.65 3.26
C PRO A 181 -0.45 16.02 3.93
N LEU A 182 0.40 16.16 4.95
CA LEU A 182 0.54 17.38 5.76
C LEU A 182 1.98 17.91 5.77
N ILE A 183 2.95 17.02 6.01
CA ILE A 183 4.38 17.34 5.94
C ILE A 183 4.99 16.47 4.85
N ILE A 184 5.63 17.09 3.86
CA ILE A 184 6.32 16.40 2.78
C ILE A 184 7.68 17.06 2.57
N LEU A 185 8.75 16.41 3.03
CA LEU A 185 10.13 16.87 2.83
C LEU A 185 10.89 15.99 1.83
N ARG A 186 10.18 15.45 0.84
CA ARG A 186 10.73 14.71 -0.31
C ARG A 186 10.47 15.48 -1.59
N ASP A 187 11.18 15.09 -2.65
CA ASP A 187 11.15 15.78 -3.94
C ASP A 187 9.80 15.66 -4.69
N ASP A 188 8.87 14.84 -4.20
CA ASP A 188 7.55 14.62 -4.80
C ASP A 188 6.44 15.28 -3.96
N GLU A 189 5.66 16.17 -4.58
CA GLU A 189 4.38 16.63 -4.01
C GLU A 189 3.38 15.46 -3.97
N GLU A 190 2.60 15.36 -2.90
CA GLU A 190 1.52 14.39 -2.80
C GLU A 190 0.20 15.08 -2.51
N ASP A 191 -0.79 14.75 -3.34
CA ASP A 191 -2.16 15.21 -3.17
C ASP A 191 -2.95 14.31 -2.21
N PRO A 192 -4.06 14.85 -1.67
CA PRO A 192 -5.08 14.07 -0.98
C PRO A 192 -5.61 12.95 -1.88
N ARG A 193 -5.79 11.76 -1.32
CA ARG A 193 -6.18 10.58 -2.11
C ARG A 193 -6.83 9.49 -1.29
N VAL A 194 -7.57 8.62 -1.98
CA VAL A 194 -8.07 7.37 -1.39
C VAL A 194 -7.22 6.20 -1.86
N GLU A 195 -6.75 5.40 -0.90
CA GLU A 195 -6.00 4.18 -1.16
C GLU A 195 -6.79 2.96 -0.68
N TYR A 196 -6.82 1.91 -1.50
CA TYR A 196 -7.25 0.58 -1.07
C TYR A 196 -6.06 -0.37 -1.08
N SER A 197 -5.92 -1.13 0.00
CA SER A 197 -4.96 -2.22 0.07
C SER A 197 -5.62 -3.50 0.55
N ILE A 198 -5.40 -4.59 -0.19
CA ILE A 198 -5.81 -5.95 0.17
C ILE A 198 -4.56 -6.64 0.73
N SER A 199 -4.65 -7.13 1.96
CA SER A 199 -3.52 -7.73 2.65
C SER A 199 -3.91 -9.02 3.35
N ALA A 200 -2.97 -9.94 3.44
CA ALA A 200 -3.10 -11.17 4.22
C ALA A 200 -1.78 -11.40 4.96
N SER A 201 -1.87 -11.61 6.28
CA SER A 201 -0.70 -11.89 7.11
C SER A 201 -0.40 -13.38 7.09
N ILE A 202 0.77 -13.75 6.59
CA ILE A 202 1.25 -15.14 6.58
C ILE A 202 2.04 -15.36 7.88
N PRO A 203 1.57 -16.20 8.82
CA PRO A 203 2.31 -16.44 10.06
C PRO A 203 3.65 -17.11 9.77
N ALA A 204 4.69 -16.81 10.57
CA ALA A 204 6.03 -17.37 10.37
C ALA A 204 6.06 -18.92 10.40
N ASN A 205 5.12 -19.55 11.12
CA ASN A 205 4.98 -21.00 11.24
C ASN A 205 4.09 -21.62 10.13
N ALA A 206 3.72 -20.85 9.10
CA ALA A 206 2.80 -21.24 8.03
C ALA A 206 3.27 -22.40 7.15
N ALA A 207 4.54 -22.81 7.25
CA ALA A 207 5.17 -23.80 6.37
C ALA A 207 4.42 -25.14 6.25
N LYS A 208 3.51 -25.46 7.18
CA LYS A 208 2.69 -26.68 7.14
C LYS A 208 1.19 -26.47 6.88
N ALA A 209 0.67 -25.24 6.95
CA ALA A 209 -0.79 -25.00 6.99
C ALA A 209 -1.32 -23.94 6.00
N THR A 210 -0.48 -23.06 5.45
CA THR A 210 -0.95 -21.96 4.60
C THR A 210 -0.41 -22.07 3.18
N ASP A 211 -1.30 -22.28 2.22
CA ASP A 211 -0.98 -22.22 0.79
C ASP A 211 -0.86 -20.76 0.34
N VAL A 212 0.35 -20.21 0.44
CA VAL A 212 0.67 -18.83 0.08
C VAL A 212 0.26 -18.49 -1.36
N ARG A 213 0.36 -19.45 -2.28
CA ARG A 213 -0.03 -19.27 -3.67
C ARG A 213 -1.53 -19.12 -3.81
N ALA A 214 -2.32 -19.94 -3.11
CA ALA A 214 -3.79 -19.80 -3.12
C ALA A 214 -4.23 -18.45 -2.53
N VAL A 215 -3.59 -18.01 -1.44
CA VAL A 215 -3.84 -16.68 -0.85
C VAL A 215 -3.47 -15.55 -1.83
N GLY A 216 -2.32 -15.67 -2.48
CA GLY A 216 -1.87 -14.70 -3.48
C GLY A 216 -2.79 -14.63 -4.70
N LEU A 217 -3.28 -15.77 -5.19
CA LEU A 217 -4.24 -15.84 -6.28
C LEU A 217 -5.56 -15.19 -5.89
N PHE A 218 -6.10 -15.52 -4.71
CA PHE A 218 -7.33 -14.90 -4.20
C PHE A 218 -7.20 -13.38 -4.09
N ALA A 219 -6.10 -12.89 -3.51
CA ALA A 219 -5.86 -11.45 -3.39
C ALA A 219 -5.75 -10.77 -4.77
N PHE A 220 -5.13 -11.44 -5.75
CA PHE A 220 -5.03 -10.95 -7.11
C PHE A 220 -6.38 -10.90 -7.83
N GLU A 221 -7.19 -11.95 -7.70
CA GLU A 221 -8.54 -12.01 -8.28
C GLU A 221 -9.47 -10.96 -7.64
N LEU A 222 -9.39 -10.78 -6.31
CA LEU A 222 -10.13 -9.73 -5.61
C LEU A 222 -9.70 -8.33 -6.06
N ALA A 223 -8.39 -8.10 -6.21
CA ALA A 223 -7.87 -6.85 -6.76
C ALA A 223 -8.34 -6.62 -8.21
N GLY A 224 -8.41 -7.68 -9.03
CA GLY A 224 -8.95 -7.66 -10.38
C GLY A 224 -10.39 -7.16 -10.41
N ARG A 225 -11.25 -7.77 -9.59
CA ARG A 225 -12.67 -7.37 -9.49
C ARG A 225 -12.84 -5.95 -8.95
N LEU A 226 -12.05 -5.56 -7.95
CA LEU A 226 -12.05 -4.17 -7.46
C LEU A 226 -11.67 -3.21 -8.58
N ALA A 227 -10.59 -3.52 -9.31
CA ALA A 227 -10.11 -2.71 -10.42
C ALA A 227 -11.16 -2.59 -11.54
N ASP A 228 -11.89 -3.67 -11.87
CA ASP A 228 -13.01 -3.66 -12.81
C ASP A 228 -14.14 -2.74 -12.33
N VAL A 229 -14.56 -2.87 -11.06
CA VAL A 229 -15.65 -2.07 -10.47
C VAL A 229 -15.36 -0.57 -10.55
N VAL A 230 -14.11 -0.16 -10.33
CA VAL A 230 -13.74 1.26 -10.32
C VAL A 230 -13.31 1.80 -11.69
N THR A 231 -13.21 0.96 -12.71
CA THR A 231 -12.59 1.33 -14.01
C THR A 231 -13.26 2.54 -14.66
N GLU A 232 -14.59 2.61 -14.68
CA GLU A 232 -15.31 3.71 -15.34
C GLU A 232 -15.09 5.04 -14.64
N ASP A 233 -15.27 5.05 -13.32
CA ASP A 233 -15.11 6.24 -12.48
C ASP A 233 -13.65 6.72 -12.48
N PHE A 234 -12.70 5.78 -12.42
CA PHE A 234 -11.27 6.06 -12.51
C PHE A 234 -10.89 6.75 -13.83
N VAL A 235 -11.39 6.25 -14.97
CA VAL A 235 -11.13 6.87 -16.27
C VAL A 235 -11.77 8.24 -16.38
N LYS A 236 -12.99 8.40 -15.87
CA LYS A 236 -13.70 9.68 -15.89
C LYS A 236 -12.97 10.74 -15.06
N GLU A 237 -12.51 10.38 -13.86
CA GLU A 237 -11.91 11.34 -12.93
C GLU A 237 -10.46 11.68 -13.32
N TYR A 238 -9.68 10.68 -13.76
CA TYR A 238 -8.25 10.83 -14.00
C TYR A 238 -7.84 10.83 -15.47
N GLY A 239 -8.80 10.74 -16.41
CA GLY A 239 -8.53 10.83 -17.85
C GLY A 239 -7.65 9.71 -18.42
N CYS A 240 -7.55 8.58 -17.72
CA CYS A 240 -6.71 7.44 -18.11
C CYS A 240 -7.36 6.61 -19.22
N GLU A 241 -7.61 7.23 -20.37
CA GLU A 241 -8.08 6.55 -21.58
C GLU A 241 -6.92 5.82 -22.27
N ALA A 242 -7.19 4.65 -22.85
CA ALA A 242 -6.22 3.97 -23.69
C ALA A 242 -5.91 4.86 -24.90
N ALA A 243 -4.62 5.12 -25.17
CA ALA A 243 -4.23 5.74 -26.43
C ALA A 243 -4.71 4.85 -27.59
N VAL A 244 -5.53 5.43 -28.47
CA VAL A 244 -6.10 4.77 -29.65
C VAL A 244 -5.00 4.47 -30.68
#